data_AF-A0A0L8V4Q4-F1
#
_entry.id   AF-A0A0L8V4Q4-F1
#
_cell.length_a   1.000
_cell.length_b   1.000
_cell.length_c   1.000
_cell.angle_alpha   90.00
_cell.angle_beta   90.00
_cell.angle_gamma   90.00
#
_symmetry.space_group_name_H-M   'P 1'
#
loop_
_entity.id
_entity.type
_entity.pdbx_description
1 polymer ?
#
loop_
_entity_poly.entity_id
_entity_poly.type
_entity_poly.pdbx_seq_one_letter_code
_entity_poly.pdbx_strand_id
1 'polypeptide(L)'
;MAHSYLFNCRRCKHSQQLYEGWRFMEHDQTVESVLNSTQIKLHYKTREKITSLAKTHHQLQVKTEYKIYRCQTCLQLSDKLVVTVWNGEQRLHQTQFKCANCRARLKHTNIHRVKFAICPKCKSKQFEKSKVLMLWN
;
A
#
# COMPACT_ATOMS: atom_id res chain seq x y z
N MET A 1 10.44 -8.02 6.54
CA MET A 1 9.32 -8.96 6.37
C MET A 1 8.32 -8.49 5.34
N ALA A 2 7.91 -9.41 4.46
CA ALA A 2 6.85 -9.25 3.46
C ALA A 2 5.88 -10.44 3.51
N HIS A 3 4.59 -10.15 3.47
CA HIS A 3 3.50 -11.12 3.48
C HIS A 3 2.57 -10.90 2.28
N SER A 4 1.91 -11.98 1.85
CA SER A 4 0.74 -11.87 0.99
C SER A 4 -0.47 -12.58 1.59
N TYR A 5 -1.64 -12.00 1.33
CA TYR A 5 -2.93 -12.45 1.84
C TYR A 5 -3.85 -12.70 0.67
N LEU A 6 -4.39 -13.90 0.57
CA LEU A 6 -5.37 -14.25 -0.45
C LEU A 6 -6.78 -14.15 0.13
N PHE A 7 -7.65 -13.42 -0.56
CA PHE A 7 -9.08 -13.34 -0.27
C PHE A 7 -9.87 -13.94 -1.43
N ASN A 8 -10.85 -14.77 -1.11
CA ASN A 8 -11.69 -15.47 -2.10
C ASN A 8 -13.17 -15.17 -1.84
N CYS A 9 -13.93 -14.91 -2.91
CA CYS A 9 -15.37 -14.68 -2.83
C CYS A 9 -16.15 -15.94 -3.13
N ARG A 10 -16.92 -16.45 -2.17
CA ARG A 10 -17.73 -17.67 -2.39
C ARG A 10 -18.85 -17.46 -3.41
N ARG A 11 -19.40 -16.23 -3.50
CA ARG A 11 -20.51 -15.86 -4.41
C ARG A 11 -20.09 -15.78 -5.88
N CYS A 12 -19.05 -15.01 -6.19
CA CYS A 12 -18.67 -14.70 -7.59
C CYS A 12 -17.31 -15.29 -8.01
N LYS A 13 -16.70 -16.12 -7.14
CA LYS A 13 -15.40 -16.78 -7.34
C LYS A 13 -14.23 -15.84 -7.61
N HIS A 14 -14.41 -14.54 -7.37
CA HIS A 14 -13.33 -13.57 -7.47
C HIS A 14 -12.29 -13.79 -6.35
N SER A 15 -11.02 -13.76 -6.74
CA SER A 15 -9.88 -13.84 -5.84
C SER A 15 -9.08 -12.54 -5.92
N GLN A 16 -8.57 -12.09 -4.78
CA GLN A 16 -7.68 -10.94 -4.69
C GLN A 16 -6.51 -11.28 -3.78
N GLN A 17 -5.30 -11.05 -4.29
CA GLN A 17 -4.09 -11.09 -3.50
C GLN A 17 -3.75 -9.68 -3.03
N LEU A 18 -3.36 -9.55 -1.76
CA LEU A 18 -2.98 -8.30 -1.13
C LEU A 18 -1.59 -8.45 -0.52
N TYR A 19 -0.75 -7.44 -0.67
CA TYR A 19 0.63 -7.45 -0.17
C TYR A 19 0.81 -6.52 1.02
N GLU A 20 1.66 -6.92 1.97
CA GLU A 20 2.03 -6.13 3.14
C GLU A 20 3.52 -6.31 3.45
N GLY A 21 4.20 -5.22 3.75
CA GLY A 21 5.60 -5.21 4.16
C GLY A 21 6.50 -4.43 3.21
N TRP A 22 7.74 -4.24 3.66
CA TRP A 22 8.73 -3.38 3.03
C TRP A 22 9.67 -4.14 2.09
N ARG A 23 9.82 -5.47 2.28
CA ARG A 23 10.77 -6.31 1.52
C ARG A 23 10.42 -6.58 0.07
N PHE A 24 9.35 -5.97 -0.44
CA PHE A 24 9.15 -5.90 -1.87
C PHE A 24 10.12 -4.93 -2.55
N MET A 25 10.86 -4.13 -1.76
CA MET A 25 11.79 -3.10 -2.22
C MET A 25 13.02 -3.09 -1.28
N GLU A 26 14.18 -2.65 -1.79
CA GLU A 26 15.39 -2.50 -0.97
C GLU A 26 15.17 -1.44 0.14
N HIS A 27 15.89 -1.60 1.27
CA HIS A 27 15.79 -0.68 2.40
C HIS A 27 16.37 0.71 2.05
N ASP A 28 15.62 1.75 2.42
CA ASP A 28 15.93 3.18 2.34
C ASP A 28 16.71 3.62 1.09
N GLN A 29 15.95 3.99 0.06
CA GLN A 29 16.50 4.38 -1.23
C GLN A 29 16.70 5.90 -1.31
N THR A 30 17.74 6.29 -2.04
CA THR A 30 17.91 7.67 -2.47
C THR A 30 16.75 8.08 -3.38
N VAL A 31 16.49 9.39 -3.46
CA VAL A 31 15.47 9.93 -4.37
C VAL A 31 15.70 9.46 -5.82
N GLU A 32 16.94 9.48 -6.28
CA GLU A 32 17.30 9.08 -7.65
C GLU A 32 16.96 7.61 -7.91
N SER A 33 17.31 6.72 -6.98
CA SER A 33 17.00 5.29 -7.08
C SER A 33 15.49 5.05 -7.19
N VAL A 34 14.69 5.72 -6.35
CA VAL A 34 13.23 5.59 -6.38
C VAL A 34 12.60 6.15 -7.66
N LEU A 35 13.09 7.29 -8.16
CA LEU A 35 12.54 7.93 -9.35
C LEU A 35 12.90 7.22 -10.67
N ASN A 36 14.00 6.47 -10.67
CA ASN A 36 14.51 5.74 -11.83
C ASN A 36 14.16 4.24 -11.81
N SER A 37 13.69 3.72 -10.67
CA SER A 37 13.33 2.31 -10.53
C SER A 37 12.13 1.93 -11.40
N THR A 38 12.28 0.89 -12.21
CA THR A 38 11.19 0.27 -12.98
C THR A 38 10.28 -0.61 -12.12
N GLN A 39 10.75 -1.01 -10.93
CA GLN A 39 10.02 -1.87 -10.00
C GLN A 39 9.04 -1.07 -9.13
N ILE A 40 9.35 0.21 -8.87
CA ILE A 40 8.55 1.08 -8.01
C ILE A 40 7.54 1.88 -8.85
N LYS A 41 6.30 1.40 -8.88
CA LYS A 41 5.20 2.10 -9.57
C LYS A 41 4.66 3.24 -8.71
N LEU A 42 5.32 4.39 -8.76
CA LEU A 42 4.87 5.62 -8.10
C LEU A 42 3.67 6.24 -8.83
N HIS A 43 2.73 6.77 -8.06
CA HIS A 43 1.72 7.66 -8.60
C HIS A 43 2.37 9.00 -9.03
N TYR A 44 1.92 9.60 -10.14
CA TYR A 44 2.53 10.83 -10.69
C TYR A 44 2.64 11.96 -9.65
N LYS A 45 1.59 12.20 -8.86
CA LYS A 45 1.62 13.20 -7.77
C LYS A 45 2.68 12.92 -6.71
N THR A 46 2.93 11.65 -6.41
CA THR A 46 3.99 11.27 -5.47
C THR A 46 5.35 11.53 -6.08
N ARG A 47 5.53 11.21 -7.36
CA ARG A 47 6.74 11.51 -8.13
C ARG A 47 7.04 13.02 -8.12
N GLU A 48 6.06 13.84 -8.51
CA GLU A 48 6.15 15.30 -8.50
C GLU A 48 6.50 15.83 -7.11
N LYS A 49 5.87 15.29 -6.05
CA LYS A 49 6.14 15.73 -4.68
C LYS A 49 7.58 15.41 -4.28
N ILE A 50 8.08 14.20 -4.57
CA ILE A 50 9.47 13.83 -4.29
C ILE A 50 10.44 14.75 -5.05
N THR A 51 10.21 14.95 -6.35
CA THR A 51 11.04 15.85 -7.17
C THR A 51 11.02 17.28 -6.64
N SER A 52 9.87 17.78 -6.17
CA SER A 52 9.79 19.11 -5.57
C SER A 52 10.59 19.22 -4.27
N LEU A 53 10.56 18.18 -3.42
CA LEU A 53 11.30 18.16 -2.16
C LEU A 53 12.82 18.06 -2.42
N ALA A 54 13.23 17.31 -3.43
CA ALA A 54 14.64 17.14 -3.80
C ALA A 54 15.32 18.42 -4.28
N LYS A 55 14.54 19.42 -4.74
CA LYS A 55 15.07 20.75 -5.09
C LYS A 55 15.44 21.58 -3.85
N THR A 56 14.83 21.30 -2.70
CA THR A 56 14.98 22.09 -1.46
C THR A 56 15.85 21.39 -0.43
N HIS A 57 15.93 20.06 -0.47
CA HIS A 57 16.65 19.24 0.51
C HIS A 57 17.62 18.29 -0.19
N HIS A 58 18.88 18.28 0.25
CA HIS A 58 19.95 17.51 -0.40
C HIS A 58 20.11 16.08 0.13
N GLN A 59 19.60 15.76 1.33
CA GLN A 59 19.77 14.45 1.97
C GLN A 59 18.42 13.78 2.25
N LEU A 60 17.65 13.57 1.18
CA LEU A 60 16.35 12.91 1.27
C LEU A 60 16.49 11.40 1.27
N GLN A 61 15.85 10.76 2.26
CA GLN A 61 15.67 9.32 2.32
C GLN A 61 14.23 8.97 1.96
N VAL A 62 14.06 8.00 1.07
CA VAL A 62 12.75 7.53 0.65
C VAL A 62 12.54 6.09 1.08
N LYS A 63 11.49 5.90 1.89
CA LYS A 63 11.06 4.58 2.35
C LYS A 63 9.77 4.19 1.69
N THR A 64 9.76 2.98 1.14
CA THR A 64 8.61 2.40 0.45
C THR A 64 8.14 1.13 1.14
N GLU A 65 6.83 0.97 1.30
CA GLU A 65 6.25 -0.18 1.97
C GLU A 65 4.84 -0.45 1.46
N TYR A 66 4.50 -1.71 1.16
CA TYR A 66 3.10 -2.07 0.92
C TYR A 66 2.37 -2.18 2.26
N LYS A 67 1.24 -1.49 2.38
CA LYS A 67 0.34 -1.64 3.54
C LYS A 67 -1.07 -1.92 3.08
N ILE A 68 -1.80 -2.69 3.89
CA ILE A 68 -3.19 -3.02 3.61
C ILE A 68 -4.10 -2.03 4.32
N TYR A 69 -5.06 -1.51 3.55
CA TYR A 69 -6.04 -0.55 3.99
C TYR A 69 -7.45 -1.10 3.85
N ARG A 70 -8.33 -0.71 4.78
CA ARG A 70 -9.76 -0.97 4.70
C ARG A 70 -10.52 0.35 4.62
N CYS A 71 -11.42 0.46 3.64
CA CYS A 71 -12.36 1.55 3.59
C CYS A 71 -13.40 1.40 4.72
N GLN A 72 -13.63 2.45 5.50
CA GLN A 72 -14.62 2.41 6.58
C GLN A 72 -16.07 2.46 6.08
N THR A 73 -16.30 3.01 4.88
CA THR A 73 -17.62 3.10 4.26
C THR A 73 -17.93 1.85 3.42
N CYS A 74 -17.05 1.50 2.49
CA CYS A 74 -17.28 0.37 1.58
C CYS A 74 -16.84 -0.99 2.14
N LEU A 75 -16.06 -1.01 3.23
CA LEU A 75 -15.50 -2.22 3.85
C LEU A 75 -14.68 -3.12 2.89
N GLN A 76 -14.25 -2.56 1.76
CA GLN A 76 -13.34 -3.19 0.80
C GLN A 76 -11.89 -3.02 1.26
N LEU A 77 -11.06 -3.99 0.89
CA LEU A 77 -9.62 -4.00 1.14
C LEU A 77 -8.84 -3.58 -0.11
N SER A 78 -7.72 -2.94 0.11
CA SER A 78 -6.72 -2.66 -0.92
C SER A 78 -5.36 -2.51 -0.27
N ASP A 79 -4.34 -3.10 -0.87
CA ASP A 79 -2.96 -2.75 -0.61
C ASP A 79 -2.59 -1.46 -1.33
N LYS A 80 -1.68 -0.70 -0.72
CA LYS A 80 -1.18 0.56 -1.24
C LYS A 80 0.31 0.66 -0.97
N LEU A 81 1.04 1.08 -2.00
CA LEU A 81 2.45 1.43 -1.87
C LEU A 81 2.56 2.75 -1.10
N VAL A 82 2.89 2.66 0.18
CA VAL A 82 3.16 3.80 1.04
C VAL A 82 4.55 4.32 0.74
N VAL A 83 4.65 5.60 0.41
CA VAL A 83 5.93 6.29 0.23
C VAL A 83 6.08 7.33 1.32
N THR A 84 7.17 7.24 2.06
CA THR A 84 7.52 8.17 3.14
C THR A 84 8.85 8.82 2.81
N VAL A 85 8.90 10.15 2.85
CA VAL A 85 10.10 10.93 2.57
C VAL A 85 10.57 11.59 3.86
N TRP A 86 11.86 11.41 4.15
CA TRP A 86 12.53 11.93 5.33
C TRP A 86 13.69 12.85 4.94
N ASN A 87 13.99 13.83 5.79
CA ASN A 87 15.22 14.60 5.77
C ASN A 87 15.84 14.51 7.17
N GLY A 88 16.86 13.67 7.34
CA GLY A 88 17.28 13.20 8.66
C GLY A 88 16.09 12.58 9.41
N GLU A 89 15.79 13.07 10.60
CA GLU A 89 14.68 12.58 11.44
C GLU A 89 13.32 13.21 11.11
N GLN A 90 13.29 14.24 10.25
CA GLN A 90 12.05 14.94 9.94
C GLN A 90 11.29 14.24 8.80
N ARG A 91 10.06 13.79 9.06
CA ARG A 91 9.16 13.28 8.03
C ARG A 91 8.55 14.43 7.23
N LEU A 92 8.99 14.61 5.99
CA LEU A 92 8.51 15.66 5.08
C LEU A 92 7.23 15.26 4.33
N HIS A 93 7.08 13.97 4.03
CA HIS A 93 5.91 13.48 3.29
C HIS A 93 5.56 12.05 3.67
N GLN A 94 4.26 11.76 3.63
CA GLN A 94 3.75 10.40 3.58
C GLN A 94 2.51 10.35 2.70
N THR A 95 2.46 9.38 1.79
CA THR A 95 1.31 9.18 0.91
C THR A 95 0.05 8.89 1.70
N GLN A 96 -1.06 9.50 1.26
CA GLN A 96 -2.40 9.26 1.79
C GLN A 96 -3.31 8.76 0.69
N PHE A 97 -4.23 7.85 1.03
CA PHE A 97 -5.07 7.19 0.05
C PHE A 97 -6.56 7.40 0.32
N LYS A 98 -7.32 7.48 -0.77
CA LYS A 98 -8.78 7.50 -0.78
C LYS A 98 -9.30 6.22 -1.42
N CYS A 99 -10.48 5.78 -0.98
CA CYS A 99 -11.17 4.65 -1.59
C CYS A 99 -11.56 5.01 -3.02
N ALA A 100 -11.27 4.12 -3.98
CA ALA A 100 -11.64 4.35 -5.38
C ALA A 100 -13.16 4.44 -5.61
N ASN A 101 -13.96 3.80 -4.76
CA ASN A 101 -15.41 3.75 -4.90
C ASN A 101 -16.12 4.95 -4.26
N CYS A 102 -15.90 5.20 -2.97
CA CYS A 102 -16.60 6.26 -2.23
C CYS A 102 -15.77 7.52 -1.96
N ARG A 103 -14.50 7.55 -2.38
CA ARG A 103 -13.54 8.65 -2.13
C ARG A 103 -13.25 8.95 -0.65
N ALA A 104 -13.81 8.20 0.29
CA ALA A 104 -13.50 8.30 1.72
C ALA A 104 -12.03 7.95 1.99
N ARG A 105 -11.45 8.56 3.03
CA ARG A 105 -10.06 8.29 3.44
C ARG A 105 -9.91 6.83 3.88
N LEU A 106 -8.87 6.19 3.38
CA LEU A 106 -8.52 4.83 3.76
C LEU A 106 -7.83 4.81 5.12
N LYS A 107 -8.17 3.83 5.96
CA LYS A 107 -7.49 3.57 7.24
C LYS A 107 -6.64 2.31 7.14
N HIS A 108 -5.42 2.41 7.63
CA HIS A 108 -4.55 1.25 7.77
C HIS A 108 -5.25 0.22 8.66
N THR A 109 -5.18 -1.05 8.31
CA THR A 109 -5.90 -2.10 9.03
C THR A 109 -4.94 -3.20 9.42
N ASN A 110 -5.16 -3.78 10.60
CA ASN A 110 -4.46 -4.99 10.99
C ASN A 110 -5.08 -6.18 10.25
N ILE A 111 -4.51 -6.53 9.09
CA ILE A 111 -4.99 -7.59 8.22
C ILE A 111 -4.99 -8.98 8.88
N HIS A 112 -4.13 -9.20 9.89
CA HIS A 112 -4.12 -10.46 10.65
C HIS A 112 -5.46 -10.70 11.35
N ARG A 113 -6.10 -9.63 11.87
CA ARG A 113 -7.40 -9.69 12.55
C ARG A 113 -8.60 -9.70 11.59
N VAL A 114 -8.41 -9.33 10.33
CA VAL A 114 -9.49 -9.27 9.34
C VAL A 114 -9.77 -10.67 8.79
N LYS A 115 -10.99 -11.18 9.03
CA LYS A 115 -11.47 -12.46 8.50
C LYS A 115 -12.25 -12.30 7.19
N PHE A 116 -13.05 -11.23 7.08
CA PHE A 116 -13.92 -10.96 5.94
C PHE A 116 -13.88 -9.48 5.52
N ALA A 117 -14.22 -9.23 4.26
CA ALA A 117 -14.39 -7.90 3.69
C ALA A 117 -15.58 -7.89 2.70
N ILE A 118 -15.90 -6.74 2.14
CA ILE A 118 -16.85 -6.65 1.03
C ILE A 118 -16.13 -6.97 -0.28
N CYS A 119 -16.67 -7.90 -1.07
CA CYS A 119 -16.13 -8.26 -2.37
C CYS A 119 -16.10 -7.02 -3.28
N PRO A 120 -14.96 -6.67 -3.90
CA PRO A 120 -14.90 -5.53 -4.82
C PRO A 120 -15.73 -5.76 -6.09
N LYS A 121 -15.92 -7.02 -6.52
CA LYS A 121 -16.65 -7.40 -7.74
C LYS A 121 -18.17 -7.45 -7.54
N CYS A 122 -18.67 -8.29 -6.65
CA CYS A 122 -20.12 -8.52 -6.47
C CYS A 122 -20.72 -7.87 -5.21
N LYS A 123 -19.93 -7.12 -4.44
CA LYS A 123 -20.33 -6.43 -3.19
C LYS A 123 -20.87 -7.34 -2.07
N SER A 124 -20.76 -8.66 -2.21
CA SER A 124 -21.13 -9.63 -1.16
C SER A 124 -20.16 -9.59 0.03
N LYS A 125 -20.67 -9.93 1.23
CA LYS A 125 -19.88 -10.16 2.46
C LYS A 125 -19.13 -11.50 2.49
N GLN A 126 -19.39 -12.38 1.53
CA GLN A 126 -18.75 -13.70 1.42
C GLN A 126 -17.34 -13.63 0.82
N PHE A 127 -16.57 -12.59 1.14
CA PHE A 127 -15.20 -12.38 0.69
C PHE A 127 -14.25 -12.56 1.86
N GLU A 128 -13.62 -13.72 1.90
CA GLU A 128 -12.96 -14.25 3.10
C GLU A 128 -11.48 -14.48 2.86
N LYS A 129 -10.69 -14.27 3.90
CA LYS A 129 -9.25 -14.58 3.88
C LYS A 129 -9.07 -16.09 3.83
N SER A 130 -8.42 -16.59 2.79
CA SER A 130 -8.21 -18.03 2.58
C SER A 130 -6.78 -18.48 2.83
N LYS A 131 -5.78 -17.63 2.58
CA LYS A 131 -4.37 -18.00 2.71
C LYS A 131 -3.53 -16.81 3.18
N VAL A 132 -2.49 -17.10 3.96
CA VAL A 132 -1.41 -16.16 4.30
C VAL A 132 -0.10 -16.82 3.89
N LEU A 133 0.76 -16.08 3.21
CA LEU A 133 2.08 -16.53 2.78
C LEU A 133 3.11 -15.51 3.25
N MET A 134 4.11 -15.97 4.00
CA MET A 134 5.33 -15.19 4.22
C MET A 134 6.17 -15.29 2.95
N LEU A 135 6.51 -14.15 2.37
CA LEU A 135 7.29 -14.09 1.14
C LEU A 135 8.79 -13.92 1.44
N TRP A 136 9.11 -13.05 2.40
CA TRP A 136 10.48 -12.73 2.77
C TRP A 136 10.54 -12.40 4.26
N ASN A 137 11.54 -12.93 4.96
CA ASN A 137 11.68 -12.78 6.41
C ASN A 137 12.53 -11.57 6.78
#